data_AF-A0A4R5F8Q5-F1
#
_entry.id   AF-A0A4R5F8Q5-F1
#
_cell.length_a   1.000
_cell.length_b   1.000
_cell.length_c   1.000
_cell.angle_alpha   90.00
_cell.angle_beta   90.00
_cell.angle_gamma   90.00
#
_symmetry.space_group_name_H-M   'P 1'
#
loop_
_entity.id
_entity.type
_entity.pdbx_description
1 polymer ?
#
loop_
_entity_poly.entity_id
_entity_poly.type
_entity_poly.pdbx_seq_one_letter_code
_entity_poly.pdbx_strand_id
1 'polypeptide(L)'
;MGTHPHKERVAEYRRTQNEVAAYYDRLSTDLVARLVGEQQTTPDEIRQQAAAASPTSPGSPTSSSPCTTSTWSPHLRRLCRPPTVERSLLRRTRVPRMTAGDDLLRRIETTPALAELLIWPGDFDIERRDPVEELRLPSGAPLTPIAGDASGATYFLCGTPGTTRPVLYADSEGSATLVAADLVEAVTLIAAYPYWHDLLHDRLHGHAIGEVVEELEEDMCEDHPDYPAARAELLRLLGVTPPTPEDAVARLRASAARTVPGFLPIAMLDEGEISYTLL
;
A
#
# COMPACT_ATOMS: atom_id res chain seq x y z
N MET A 1 41.41 10.16 3.86
CA MET A 1 40.21 10.99 3.63
C MET A 1 39.92 10.97 2.13
N GLY A 2 39.14 9.99 1.68
CA GLY A 2 38.60 9.96 0.33
C GLY A 2 37.11 10.18 0.46
N THR A 3 36.60 11.30 -0.06
CA THR A 3 35.16 11.52 -0.20
C THR A 3 34.63 10.52 -1.22
N HIS A 4 33.62 9.75 -0.83
CA HIS A 4 33.01 8.74 -1.71
C HIS A 4 32.22 9.46 -2.81
N PRO A 5 32.61 9.35 -4.10
CA PRO A 5 31.96 10.05 -5.21
C PRO A 5 30.50 9.65 -5.43
N HIS A 6 30.04 8.59 -4.76
CA HIS A 6 28.65 8.17 -4.75
C HIS A 6 27.76 9.07 -3.87
N LYS A 7 28.27 9.54 -2.71
CA LYS A 7 27.50 10.40 -1.78
C LYS A 7 27.19 11.78 -2.39
N GLU A 8 28.14 12.35 -3.13
CA GLU A 8 27.93 13.63 -3.84
C GLU A 8 26.89 13.51 -4.95
N ARG A 9 26.89 12.41 -5.71
CA ARG A 9 25.90 12.17 -6.77
C ARG A 9 24.49 11.96 -6.23
N VAL A 10 24.34 11.30 -5.07
CA VAL A 10 23.04 11.12 -4.41
C VAL A 10 22.52 12.45 -3.85
N ALA A 11 23.39 13.28 -3.26
CA ALA A 11 23.01 14.59 -2.76
C ALA A 11 22.62 15.56 -3.89
N GLU A 12 23.32 15.51 -5.02
CA GLU A 12 23.00 16.30 -6.22
C GLU A 12 21.64 15.87 -6.80
N TYR A 13 21.38 14.57 -6.91
CA TYR A 13 20.10 14.05 -7.37
C TYR A 13 18.93 14.47 -6.47
N ARG A 14 19.09 14.36 -5.14
CA ARG A 14 18.08 14.84 -4.17
C ARG A 14 17.80 16.34 -4.28
N ARG A 15 18.83 17.15 -4.52
CA ARG A 15 18.66 18.59 -4.73
C ARG A 15 17.83 18.85 -5.98
N THR A 16 18.15 18.19 -7.09
CA THR A 16 17.40 18.36 -8.35
C THR A 16 15.94 17.91 -8.21
N GLN A 17 15.67 16.82 -7.49
CA GLN A 17 14.29 16.35 -7.27
C GLN A 17 13.48 17.30 -6.37
N ASN A 18 14.08 17.85 -5.31
CA ASN A 18 13.43 18.85 -4.47
C ASN A 18 13.09 20.13 -5.26
N GLU A 19 13.94 20.52 -6.21
CA GLU A 19 13.68 21.65 -7.10
C GLU A 19 12.51 21.38 -8.07
N VAL A 20 12.40 20.14 -8.57
CA VAL A 20 11.30 19.69 -9.44
C VAL A 20 9.99 19.59 -8.66
N ALA A 21 9.99 19.01 -7.46
CA ALA A 21 8.81 18.95 -6.60
C ALA A 21 8.31 20.35 -6.23
N ALA A 22 9.21 21.26 -5.84
CA ALA A 22 8.87 22.66 -5.57
C ALA A 22 8.39 23.42 -6.82
N TYR A 23 8.76 22.99 -8.02
CA TYR A 23 8.22 23.54 -9.26
C TYR A 23 6.78 23.08 -9.51
N TYR A 24 6.49 21.79 -9.34
CA TYR A 24 5.12 21.26 -9.49
C TYR A 24 4.15 21.77 -8.42
N ASP A 25 4.60 21.93 -7.17
CA ASP A 25 3.77 22.51 -6.11
C ASP A 25 3.36 23.96 -6.41
N ARG A 26 4.28 24.74 -6.99
CA ARG A 26 4.00 26.10 -7.47
C ARG A 26 3.02 26.11 -8.65
N LEU A 27 3.20 25.21 -9.62
CA LEU A 27 2.27 25.08 -10.74
C LEU A 27 0.87 24.65 -10.30
N SER A 28 0.78 23.71 -9.36
CA SER A 28 -0.49 23.25 -8.78
C SER A 28 -1.18 24.38 -8.02
N THR A 29 -0.44 25.12 -7.19
CA THR A 29 -0.97 26.28 -6.47
C THR A 29 -1.47 27.38 -7.41
N ASP A 30 -0.72 27.69 -8.48
CA ASP A 30 -1.12 28.67 -9.50
C ASP A 30 -2.36 28.20 -10.29
N LEU A 31 -2.45 26.91 -10.60
CA LEU A 31 -3.61 26.32 -11.28
C LEU A 31 -4.86 26.38 -10.40
N VAL A 32 -4.75 26.00 -9.13
CA VAL A 32 -5.82 26.10 -8.15
C VAL A 32 -6.25 27.57 -7.96
N ALA A 33 -5.31 28.50 -7.87
CA ALA A 33 -5.63 29.93 -7.76
C ALA A 33 -6.38 30.46 -8.99
N ARG A 34 -6.05 29.99 -10.20
CA ARG A 34 -6.78 30.33 -11.43
C ARG A 34 -8.18 29.75 -11.45
N LEU A 35 -8.33 28.46 -11.11
CA LEU A 35 -9.63 27.79 -11.07
C LEU A 35 -10.57 28.38 -10.01
N VAL A 36 -10.04 28.74 -8.84
CA VAL A 36 -10.80 29.42 -7.77
C VAL A 36 -11.13 30.88 -8.15
N GLY A 37 -10.26 31.55 -8.91
CA GLY A 37 -10.51 32.89 -9.45
C GLY A 37 -11.61 32.93 -10.52
N GLU A 38 -11.79 31.85 -11.28
CA GLU A 38 -12.84 31.74 -12.31
C GLU A 38 -14.22 31.35 -11.76
N GLN A 39 -14.31 30.85 -10.52
CA GLN A 39 -15.54 30.36 -9.88
C GLN A 39 -16.26 31.38 -8.97
N GLN A 40 -16.01 32.69 -9.13
CA GLN A 40 -16.83 33.70 -8.45
C GLN A 40 -18.18 33.90 -9.15
N THR A 41 -19.06 32.90 -9.06
CA THR A 41 -20.50 33.17 -9.19
C THR A 41 -20.95 33.91 -7.94
N THR A 42 -21.59 35.05 -8.15
CA THR A 42 -22.00 35.91 -7.05
C THR A 42 -23.15 35.27 -6.27
N PRO A 43 -23.28 35.52 -4.95
CA PRO A 43 -24.36 34.94 -4.14
C PRO A 43 -25.78 35.20 -4.66
N ASP A 44 -25.96 36.21 -5.51
CA ASP A 44 -27.25 36.52 -6.15
C ASP A 44 -27.58 35.60 -7.33
N GLU A 45 -26.58 35.07 -8.06
CA GLU A 45 -26.77 34.09 -9.13
C GLU A 45 -27.19 32.72 -8.58
N ILE A 46 -26.61 32.33 -7.43
CA ILE A 46 -26.99 31.11 -6.70
C ILE A 46 -28.44 31.19 -6.20
N ARG A 47 -28.90 32.38 -5.76
CA ARG A 47 -30.30 32.59 -5.36
C ARG A 47 -31.28 32.52 -6.54
N GLN A 48 -30.90 33.01 -7.72
CA GLN A 48 -31.75 32.96 -8.90
C GLN A 48 -31.90 31.53 -9.45
N GLN A 49 -30.84 30.72 -9.39
CA GLN A 49 -30.92 29.31 -9.80
C GLN A 49 -31.71 28.44 -8.80
N ALA A 50 -31.62 28.71 -7.50
CA ALA A 50 -32.40 27.99 -6.49
C ALA A 50 -33.92 28.29 -6.54
N ALA A 51 -34.32 29.46 -7.05
CA ALA A 51 -35.74 29.83 -7.16
C ALA A 51 -36.49 29.13 -8.32
N ALA A 52 -35.77 28.59 -9.31
CA ALA A 52 -36.35 27.92 -10.47
C ALA A 52 -36.65 26.43 -10.26
N ALA A 53 -36.13 25.83 -9.19
CA ALA A 53 -36.22 24.39 -8.91
C ALA A 53 -36.92 24.13 -7.57
N SER A 54 -38.26 24.19 -7.54
CA SER A 54 -39.04 23.60 -6.45
C SER A 54 -40.43 23.19 -6.93
N PRO A 55 -40.75 21.89 -6.97
CA PRO A 55 -42.11 21.41 -6.88
C PRO A 55 -42.52 21.18 -5.42
N THR A 56 -43.78 21.52 -5.18
CA THR A 56 -44.55 21.52 -3.94
C THR A 56 -44.64 20.13 -3.28
N SER A 57 -44.38 20.05 -1.97
CA SER A 57 -44.90 19.00 -1.09
C SER A 57 -46.23 19.42 -0.48
N PRO A 58 -47.09 18.45 -0.11
CA PRO A 58 -47.48 18.40 1.31
C PRO A 58 -47.73 16.98 1.85
N GLY A 59 -47.49 16.79 3.15
CA GLY A 59 -48.18 15.73 3.92
C GLY A 59 -47.36 15.03 5.01
N SER A 60 -47.28 15.65 6.19
CA SER A 60 -47.17 14.96 7.49
C SER A 60 -48.59 14.59 7.97
N PRO A 61 -48.87 13.62 8.91
CA PRO A 61 -48.23 13.59 10.24
C PRO A 61 -48.22 12.26 11.07
N THR A 62 -47.64 12.39 12.27
CA THR A 62 -47.98 11.76 13.59
C THR A 62 -47.59 10.30 13.92
N SER A 63 -46.72 10.10 14.92
CA SER A 63 -47.08 9.81 16.35
C SER A 63 -46.10 8.88 17.11
N SER A 64 -45.91 9.23 18.39
CA SER A 64 -45.72 8.39 19.61
C SER A 64 -44.46 7.55 19.87
N SER A 65 -43.67 8.06 20.83
CA SER A 65 -42.91 7.49 21.97
C SER A 65 -43.40 6.15 22.61
N PRO A 66 -42.78 5.61 23.71
CA PRO A 66 -41.36 5.36 24.08
C PRO A 66 -41.14 3.97 24.78
N CYS A 67 -39.98 3.77 25.43
CA CYS A 67 -39.60 2.70 26.41
C CYS A 67 -39.17 1.34 25.79
N THR A 68 -38.21 0.56 26.30
CA THR A 68 -37.73 0.38 27.68
C THR A 68 -36.36 -0.32 27.71
N THR A 69 -35.66 -0.12 28.82
CA THR A 69 -34.42 -0.75 29.29
C THR A 69 -34.50 -2.25 29.60
N SER A 70 -33.39 -2.98 29.43
CA SER A 70 -32.97 -4.16 30.23
C SER A 70 -31.56 -4.55 29.79
N THR A 71 -30.46 -4.17 30.46
CA THR A 71 -29.86 -4.80 31.66
C THR A 71 -29.88 -6.32 31.61
N TRP A 72 -28.70 -6.96 31.68
CA TRP A 72 -28.38 -8.18 32.44
C TRP A 72 -26.86 -8.27 32.57
N SER A 73 -26.38 -8.51 33.78
CA SER A 73 -24.98 -8.83 34.10
C SER A 73 -24.98 -9.98 35.12
N PRO A 74 -23.80 -10.40 35.57
CA PRO A 74 -23.18 -11.68 35.30
C PRO A 74 -23.44 -12.65 36.46
N HIS A 75 -23.06 -13.92 36.36
CA HIS A 75 -22.44 -14.62 37.50
C HIS A 75 -22.05 -16.08 37.24
N LEU A 76 -20.89 -16.45 37.81
CA LEU A 76 -20.53 -17.75 38.39
C LEU A 76 -20.13 -18.83 37.36
N ARG A 77 -19.07 -19.65 37.52
CA ARG A 77 -18.27 -20.10 38.68
C ARG A 77 -16.96 -20.70 38.11
N ARG A 78 -15.82 -20.35 38.70
CA ARG A 78 -14.94 -21.24 39.51
C ARG A 78 -14.46 -22.53 38.82
N LEU A 79 -13.17 -22.58 38.50
CA LEU A 79 -12.07 -23.23 39.27
C LEU A 79 -12.02 -24.74 39.10
N CYS A 80 -11.20 -25.20 38.15
CA CYS A 80 -10.49 -26.49 38.23
C CYS A 80 -9.09 -26.29 37.65
N ARG A 81 -8.09 -26.26 38.54
CA ARG A 81 -6.66 -26.18 38.20
C ARG A 81 -6.04 -27.57 38.44
N PRO A 82 -5.49 -28.25 37.43
CA PRO A 82 -4.68 -29.44 37.65
C PRO A 82 -3.19 -29.06 37.87
N PRO A 83 -2.39 -30.00 38.41
CA PRO A 83 -1.12 -29.72 39.06
C PRO A 83 0.02 -29.44 38.07
N THR A 84 1.01 -28.70 38.58
CA THR A 84 2.25 -28.29 37.94
C THR A 84 3.05 -29.51 37.45
N VAL A 85 3.04 -29.76 36.15
CA VAL A 85 4.06 -30.58 35.50
C VAL A 85 5.27 -29.68 35.27
N GLU A 86 6.36 -29.99 35.96
CA GLU A 86 7.67 -29.37 35.81
C GLU A 86 8.15 -29.56 34.36
N ARG A 87 7.91 -28.54 33.52
CA ARG A 87 8.33 -28.53 32.11
C ARG A 87 9.83 -28.31 32.06
N SER A 88 10.56 -29.42 31.94
CA SER A 88 11.93 -29.43 31.45
C SER A 88 12.02 -28.60 30.16
N LEU A 89 12.78 -27.50 30.22
CA LEU A 89 13.09 -26.62 29.10
C LEU A 89 14.09 -27.30 28.17
N LEU A 90 13.66 -28.37 27.50
CA LEU A 90 14.19 -28.67 26.18
C LEU A 90 13.69 -27.56 25.26
N ARG A 91 14.52 -26.52 25.08
CA ARG A 91 14.46 -25.67 23.89
C ARG A 91 14.66 -26.59 22.68
N ARG A 92 13.59 -27.25 22.26
CA ARG A 92 13.46 -27.71 20.88
C ARG A 92 13.66 -26.46 20.06
N THR A 93 14.79 -26.36 19.39
CA THR A 93 14.98 -25.49 18.23
C THR A 93 13.88 -25.89 17.26
N ARG A 94 12.74 -25.20 17.36
CA ARG A 94 11.65 -25.37 16.43
C ARG A 94 12.18 -24.76 15.14
N VAL A 95 12.50 -25.61 14.17
CA VAL A 95 12.72 -25.16 12.80
C VAL A 95 11.53 -24.26 12.45
N PRO A 96 11.76 -23.00 12.04
CA PRO A 96 10.68 -22.10 11.68
C PRO A 96 9.76 -22.82 10.69
N ARG A 97 8.46 -22.85 10.98
CA ARG A 97 7.50 -23.45 10.05
C ARG A 97 7.51 -22.56 8.81
N MET A 98 7.88 -23.13 7.68
CA MET A 98 7.77 -22.46 6.39
C MET A 98 6.33 -22.02 6.14
N THR A 99 6.16 -20.74 5.82
CA THR A 99 4.88 -20.18 5.39
C THR A 99 4.75 -20.25 3.88
N ALA A 100 3.53 -20.09 3.37
CA ALA A 100 3.29 -20.00 1.93
C ALA A 100 4.08 -18.85 1.27
N GLY A 101 4.28 -17.73 1.98
CA GLY A 101 5.13 -16.64 1.52
C GLY A 101 6.61 -17.04 1.45
N ASP A 102 7.12 -17.77 2.44
CA ASP A 102 8.52 -18.26 2.39
C ASP A 102 8.73 -19.27 1.25
N ASP A 103 7.74 -20.12 0.98
CA ASP A 103 7.75 -21.04 -0.16
C ASP A 103 7.70 -20.30 -1.51
N LEU A 104 6.85 -19.26 -1.61
CA LEU A 104 6.75 -18.44 -2.82
C LEU A 104 8.04 -17.66 -3.10
N LEU A 105 8.64 -17.03 -2.08
CA LEU A 105 9.90 -16.31 -2.25
C LEU A 105 10.99 -17.23 -2.79
N ARG A 106 11.13 -18.42 -2.20
CA ARG A 106 12.08 -19.43 -2.69
C ARG A 106 11.78 -19.85 -4.12
N ARG A 107 10.50 -20.00 -4.47
CA ARG A 107 10.10 -20.35 -5.83
C ARG A 107 10.52 -19.29 -6.84
N ILE A 108 10.32 -18.00 -6.52
CA ILE A 108 10.76 -16.88 -7.35
C ILE A 108 12.29 -16.93 -7.51
N GLU A 109 13.04 -17.11 -6.41
CA GLU A 109 14.51 -17.20 -6.42
C GLU A 109 15.07 -18.39 -7.23
N THR A 110 14.29 -19.46 -7.37
CA THR A 110 14.73 -20.71 -8.04
C THR A 110 14.13 -20.90 -9.43
N THR A 111 13.29 -19.97 -9.89
CA THR A 111 12.61 -20.04 -11.19
C THR A 111 12.89 -18.76 -11.98
N PRO A 112 13.98 -18.72 -12.79
CA PRO A 112 14.39 -17.50 -13.50
C PRO A 112 13.29 -16.87 -14.34
N ALA A 113 12.50 -17.67 -15.07
CA ALA A 113 11.39 -17.18 -15.88
C ALA A 113 10.30 -16.46 -15.04
N LEU A 114 10.08 -16.89 -13.79
CA LEU A 114 9.14 -16.22 -12.89
C LEU A 114 9.72 -14.92 -12.36
N ALA A 115 11.02 -14.89 -12.01
CA ALA A 115 11.68 -13.66 -11.59
C ALA A 115 11.71 -12.61 -12.72
N GLU A 116 12.01 -13.03 -13.95
CA GLU A 116 12.03 -12.16 -15.13
C GLU A 116 10.67 -11.51 -15.40
N LEU A 117 9.59 -12.29 -15.37
CA LEU A 117 8.22 -11.78 -15.55
C LEU A 117 7.71 -10.93 -14.38
N LEU A 118 8.35 -10.98 -13.22
CA LEU A 118 8.03 -10.09 -12.10
C LEU A 118 8.70 -8.73 -12.23
N ILE A 119 9.83 -8.63 -12.94
CA ILE A 119 10.48 -7.36 -13.27
C ILE A 119 9.57 -6.54 -14.18
N TRP A 120 9.06 -7.15 -15.26
CA TRP A 120 8.11 -6.52 -16.16
C TRP A 120 6.92 -7.45 -16.39
N PRO A 121 5.68 -7.01 -16.10
CA PRO A 121 5.25 -5.62 -15.85
C PRO A 121 5.25 -5.19 -14.37
N GLY A 122 5.66 -6.06 -13.44
CA GLY A 122 5.38 -5.89 -12.02
C GLY A 122 6.32 -5.00 -11.21
N ASP A 123 7.44 -4.54 -11.78
CA ASP A 123 8.48 -3.77 -11.07
C ASP A 123 8.93 -4.43 -9.76
N PHE A 124 9.01 -5.77 -9.76
CA PHE A 124 9.43 -6.58 -8.62
C PHE A 124 10.69 -7.38 -8.98
N ASP A 125 11.84 -6.74 -8.80
CA ASP A 125 13.16 -7.29 -9.12
C ASP A 125 13.85 -7.84 -7.87
N ILE A 126 13.98 -9.17 -7.80
CA ILE A 126 14.66 -9.86 -6.69
C ILE A 126 16.18 -9.65 -6.67
N GLU A 127 16.79 -9.13 -7.72
CA GLU A 127 18.21 -8.79 -7.75
C GLU A 127 18.48 -7.41 -7.14
N ARG A 128 17.43 -6.58 -6.96
CA ARG A 128 17.49 -5.22 -6.39
C ARG A 128 17.09 -5.14 -4.92
N ARG A 129 17.72 -5.95 -4.07
CA ARG A 129 17.41 -6.04 -2.63
C ARG A 129 18.23 -5.11 -1.73
N ASP A 130 19.02 -4.22 -2.31
CA ASP A 130 19.87 -3.28 -1.58
C ASP A 130 19.15 -1.93 -1.45
N PRO A 131 18.47 -1.66 -0.32
CA PRO A 131 17.75 -0.40 -0.15
C PRO A 131 18.70 0.78 -0.11
N VAL A 132 18.25 1.93 -0.61
CA VAL A 132 19.04 3.18 -0.64
C VAL A 132 19.44 3.64 0.77
N GLU A 133 18.60 3.34 1.76
CA GLU A 133 18.79 3.71 3.17
C GLU A 133 18.54 2.52 4.09
N GLU A 134 19.19 2.53 5.26
CA GLU A 134 18.87 1.55 6.31
C GLU A 134 17.55 1.95 7.00
N LEU A 135 16.53 1.13 6.78
CA LEU A 135 15.19 1.33 7.35
C LEU A 135 14.94 0.46 8.58
N ARG A 136 14.21 1.01 9.56
CA ARG A 136 13.78 0.29 10.76
C ARG A 136 12.32 0.59 11.06
N LEU A 137 11.60 -0.43 11.55
CA LEU A 137 10.23 -0.22 12.04
C LEU A 137 10.25 0.37 13.47
N PRO A 138 9.27 1.22 13.83
CA PRO A 138 9.13 1.74 15.20
C PRO A 138 9.01 0.65 16.26
N SER A 139 8.47 -0.51 15.88
CA SER A 139 8.33 -1.68 16.75
C SER A 139 9.65 -2.44 16.99
N GLY A 140 10.71 -2.13 16.24
CA GLY A 140 11.95 -2.91 16.20
C GLY A 140 11.81 -4.27 15.49
N ALA A 141 10.66 -4.57 14.90
CA ALA A 141 10.49 -5.75 14.08
C ALA A 141 11.43 -5.68 12.85
N PRO A 142 12.03 -6.81 12.44
CA PRO A 142 12.98 -6.80 11.33
C PRO A 142 12.28 -6.50 10.00
N LEU A 143 12.95 -5.72 9.15
CA LEU A 143 12.62 -5.54 7.74
C LEU A 143 13.59 -6.40 6.92
N THR A 144 13.05 -7.29 6.09
CA THR A 144 13.85 -8.10 5.17
C THR A 144 13.58 -7.64 3.74
N PRO A 145 14.53 -7.01 3.04
CA PRO A 145 14.33 -6.64 1.64
C PRO A 145 14.20 -7.90 0.78
N ILE A 146 13.21 -7.91 -0.12
CA ILE A 146 12.87 -9.08 -0.95
C ILE A 146 12.88 -8.77 -2.45
N ALA A 147 12.68 -7.52 -2.83
CA ALA A 147 12.80 -7.02 -4.19
C ALA A 147 12.93 -5.50 -4.18
N GLY A 148 13.32 -4.92 -5.31
CA GLY A 148 13.22 -3.48 -5.58
C GLY A 148 12.66 -3.24 -6.98
N ASP A 149 12.53 -1.99 -7.36
CA ASP A 149 12.04 -1.59 -8.68
C ASP A 149 13.11 -0.81 -9.49
N ALA A 150 12.72 -0.31 -10.65
CA ALA A 150 13.58 0.55 -11.46
C ALA A 150 13.78 1.96 -10.88
N SER A 151 12.85 2.44 -10.04
CA SER A 151 12.86 3.78 -9.44
C SER A 151 13.79 3.92 -8.24
N GLY A 152 14.14 2.79 -7.60
CA GLY A 152 14.94 2.74 -6.37
C GLY A 152 14.12 2.45 -5.11
N ALA A 153 12.84 2.10 -5.26
CA ALA A 153 12.01 1.61 -4.18
C ALA A 153 12.39 0.18 -3.77
N THR A 154 11.94 -0.23 -2.59
CA THR A 154 12.21 -1.57 -2.05
C THR A 154 10.97 -2.16 -1.39
N TYR A 155 10.75 -3.45 -1.67
CA TYR A 155 9.75 -4.28 -1.01
C TYR A 155 10.40 -5.02 0.16
N PHE A 156 9.75 -5.01 1.31
CA PHE A 156 10.20 -5.66 2.54
C PHE A 156 9.17 -6.61 3.11
N LEU A 157 9.63 -7.72 3.68
CA LEU A 157 8.84 -8.51 4.63
C LEU A 157 9.03 -7.98 6.05
N CYS A 158 7.92 -7.64 6.69
CA CYS A 158 7.89 -7.11 8.05
C CYS A 158 7.72 -8.22 9.09
N GLY A 159 8.71 -8.40 9.95
CA GLY A 159 8.66 -9.35 11.06
C GLY A 159 9.49 -10.63 10.85
N THR A 160 9.41 -11.54 11.82
CA THR A 160 10.28 -12.72 11.88
C THR A 160 9.88 -13.80 10.88
N PRO A 161 10.84 -14.46 10.19
CA PRO A 161 10.56 -15.60 9.31
C PRO A 161 9.76 -16.72 9.98
N GLY A 162 8.94 -17.43 9.20
CA GLY A 162 8.04 -18.48 9.70
C GLY A 162 6.76 -17.96 10.37
N THR A 163 6.47 -16.67 10.21
CA THR A 163 5.19 -16.03 10.54
C THR A 163 4.56 -15.45 9.27
N THR A 164 3.26 -15.15 9.30
CA THR A 164 2.64 -14.34 8.24
C THR A 164 3.18 -12.91 8.35
N ARG A 165 3.92 -12.47 7.32
CA ARG A 165 4.66 -11.21 7.32
C ARG A 165 4.05 -10.26 6.27
N PRO A 166 3.51 -9.11 6.67
CA PRO A 166 3.08 -8.07 5.74
C PRO A 166 4.20 -7.63 4.81
N VAL A 167 3.82 -7.20 3.62
CA VAL A 167 4.74 -6.66 2.62
C VAL A 167 4.64 -5.14 2.66
N LEU A 168 5.75 -4.49 2.98
CA LEU A 168 5.90 -3.03 2.95
C LEU A 168 6.60 -2.64 1.65
N TYR A 169 6.06 -1.66 0.95
CA TYR A 169 6.77 -0.93 -0.10
C TYR A 169 7.24 0.39 0.49
N ALA A 170 8.51 0.73 0.25
CA ALA A 170 9.07 2.04 0.58
C ALA A 170 9.78 2.57 -0.66
N ASP A 171 9.36 3.76 -1.10
CA ASP A 171 10.00 4.43 -2.24
C ASP A 171 11.30 5.13 -1.82
N SER A 172 12.05 5.62 -2.80
CA SER A 172 13.26 6.39 -2.56
C SER A 172 13.03 7.84 -2.12
N GLU A 173 11.77 8.31 -2.16
CA GLU A 173 11.36 9.68 -1.84
C GLU A 173 10.96 9.87 -0.38
N GLY A 174 10.86 8.77 0.37
CA GLY A 174 10.52 8.79 1.78
C GLY A 174 9.05 8.47 2.06
N SER A 175 8.30 7.89 1.12
CA SER A 175 6.95 7.37 1.37
C SER A 175 6.93 5.85 1.47
N ALA A 176 6.03 5.32 2.29
CA ALA A 176 5.89 3.89 2.47
C ALA A 176 4.44 3.48 2.74
N THR A 177 4.10 2.27 2.31
CA THR A 177 2.79 1.67 2.59
C THR A 177 2.85 0.15 2.62
N LEU A 178 2.01 -0.47 3.45
CA LEU A 178 1.77 -1.90 3.37
C LEU A 178 0.94 -2.21 2.14
N VAL A 179 1.51 -3.01 1.25
CA VAL A 179 0.88 -3.45 0.00
C VAL A 179 -0.08 -4.61 0.27
N ALA A 180 0.27 -5.51 1.18
CA ALA A 180 -0.51 -6.71 1.48
C ALA A 180 -0.24 -7.28 2.87
N ALA A 181 -1.10 -8.20 3.31
CA ALA A 181 -0.94 -8.92 4.58
C ALA A 181 0.16 -9.99 4.51
N ASP A 182 0.49 -10.49 3.32
CA ASP A 182 1.62 -11.39 3.07
C ASP A 182 2.15 -11.35 1.62
N LEU A 183 3.25 -12.08 1.37
CA LEU A 183 3.90 -12.13 0.05
C LEU A 183 3.00 -12.73 -1.05
N VAL A 184 2.16 -13.70 -0.72
CA VAL A 184 1.29 -14.33 -1.73
C VAL A 184 0.28 -13.31 -2.22
N GLU A 185 -0.31 -12.57 -1.31
CA GLU A 185 -1.24 -11.50 -1.64
C GLU A 185 -0.55 -10.35 -2.39
N ALA A 186 0.63 -9.91 -1.96
CA ALA A 186 1.37 -8.84 -2.66
C ALA A 186 1.73 -9.22 -4.10
N VAL A 187 2.33 -10.40 -4.31
CA VAL A 187 2.73 -10.84 -5.66
C VAL A 187 1.51 -11.08 -6.54
N THR A 188 0.39 -11.54 -5.96
CA THR A 188 -0.87 -11.68 -6.71
C THR A 188 -1.41 -10.32 -7.14
N LEU A 189 -1.38 -9.31 -6.26
CA LEU A 189 -1.77 -7.94 -6.58
C LEU A 189 -0.89 -7.38 -7.69
N ILE A 190 0.44 -7.44 -7.54
CA ILE A 190 1.41 -6.91 -8.50
C ILE A 190 1.24 -7.57 -9.88
N ALA A 191 1.06 -8.90 -9.92
CA ALA A 191 0.85 -9.62 -11.17
C ALA A 191 -0.49 -9.28 -11.83
N ALA A 192 -1.54 -9.07 -11.03
CA ALA A 192 -2.87 -8.79 -11.55
C ALA A 192 -3.06 -7.30 -11.91
N TYR A 193 -2.40 -6.38 -11.22
CA TYR A 193 -2.56 -4.93 -11.31
C TYR A 193 -1.19 -4.25 -11.08
N PRO A 194 -0.29 -4.24 -12.08
CA PRO A 194 1.06 -3.68 -11.93
C PRO A 194 1.05 -2.18 -11.57
N TYR A 195 0.01 -1.46 -11.97
CA TYR A 195 -0.30 -0.06 -11.62
C TYR A 195 -0.99 0.08 -10.25
N TRP A 196 -0.78 -0.85 -9.30
CA TRP A 196 -1.45 -0.83 -7.99
C TRP A 196 -1.24 0.48 -7.19
N HIS A 197 -0.15 1.21 -7.45
CA HIS A 197 0.11 2.52 -6.84
C HIS A 197 -0.97 3.54 -7.23
N ASP A 198 -1.37 3.58 -8.49
CA ASP A 198 -2.46 4.44 -8.98
C ASP A 198 -3.81 4.10 -8.34
N LEU A 199 -4.00 2.82 -7.96
CA LEU A 199 -5.21 2.36 -7.26
C LEU A 199 -5.25 2.75 -5.77
N LEU A 200 -4.11 3.11 -5.17
CA LEU A 200 -4.06 3.71 -3.83
C LEU A 200 -4.38 5.20 -3.88
N HIS A 201 -3.98 5.88 -4.94
CA HIS A 201 -4.15 7.31 -5.06
C HIS A 201 -5.63 7.73 -5.15
N ASP A 202 -5.83 9.01 -4.85
CA ASP A 202 -7.13 9.69 -4.79
C ASP A 202 -7.88 9.67 -6.14
N ARG A 203 -7.29 9.17 -7.24
CA ARG A 203 -7.94 9.02 -8.57
C ARG A 203 -9.28 8.25 -8.54
N LEU A 204 -9.55 7.49 -7.49
CA LEU A 204 -10.85 6.86 -7.25
C LEU A 204 -11.96 7.83 -6.76
N HIS A 205 -11.69 9.12 -6.60
CA HIS A 205 -12.68 10.09 -6.14
C HIS A 205 -13.66 10.47 -7.25
N GLY A 206 -14.80 9.77 -7.25
CA GLY A 206 -15.93 10.05 -8.14
C GLY A 206 -16.10 9.04 -9.28
N HIS A 207 -15.11 8.18 -9.52
CA HIS A 207 -15.13 7.12 -10.54
C HIS A 207 -15.35 5.74 -9.92
N ALA A 208 -15.97 4.83 -10.67
CA ALA A 208 -16.05 3.44 -10.24
C ALA A 208 -14.66 2.77 -10.39
N ILE A 209 -14.31 1.86 -9.47
CA ILE A 209 -13.02 1.14 -9.50
C ILE A 209 -12.80 0.45 -10.86
N GLY A 210 -13.86 -0.14 -11.43
CA GLY A 210 -13.79 -0.79 -12.73
C GLY A 210 -13.41 0.16 -13.87
N GLU A 211 -13.93 1.40 -13.86
CA GLU A 211 -13.63 2.40 -14.90
C GLU A 211 -12.16 2.83 -14.83
N VAL A 212 -11.65 3.08 -13.62
CA VAL A 212 -10.23 3.44 -13.43
C VAL A 212 -9.30 2.30 -13.84
N VAL A 213 -9.66 1.06 -13.53
CA VAL A 213 -8.88 -0.11 -13.96
C VAL A 213 -8.92 -0.31 -15.47
N GLU A 214 -10.06 -0.06 -16.11
CA GLU A 214 -10.19 -0.13 -17.57
C GLU A 214 -9.28 0.90 -18.25
N GLU A 215 -9.30 2.16 -17.78
CA GLU A 215 -8.42 3.23 -18.27
C GLU A 215 -6.92 2.87 -18.11
N LEU A 216 -6.51 2.41 -16.93
CA LEU A 216 -5.11 2.02 -16.67
C LEU A 216 -4.68 0.80 -17.49
N GLU A 217 -5.59 -0.16 -17.75
CA GLU A 217 -5.31 -1.28 -18.66
C GLU A 217 -5.17 -0.83 -20.10
N GLU A 218 -6.02 0.11 -20.56
CA GLU A 218 -5.93 0.70 -21.89
C GLU A 218 -4.58 1.41 -22.08
N ASP A 219 -4.20 2.30 -21.16
CA ASP A 219 -2.92 3.02 -21.17
C ASP A 219 -1.73 2.04 -21.26
N MET A 220 -1.73 1.00 -20.41
CA MET A 220 -0.69 -0.03 -20.44
C MET A 220 -0.64 -0.80 -21.77
N CYS A 221 -1.80 -1.09 -22.37
CA CYS A 221 -1.84 -1.79 -23.66
C CYS A 221 -1.41 -0.90 -24.83
N GLU A 222 -1.70 0.39 -24.76
CA GLU A 222 -1.28 1.37 -25.77
C GLU A 222 0.24 1.55 -25.79
N ASP A 223 0.85 1.72 -24.62
CA ASP A 223 2.31 1.87 -24.50
C ASP A 223 3.05 0.54 -24.70
N HIS A 224 2.44 -0.57 -24.27
CA HIS A 224 3.04 -1.91 -24.28
C HIS A 224 2.09 -2.98 -24.82
N PRO A 225 2.02 -3.17 -26.16
CA PRO A 225 1.10 -4.14 -26.76
C PRO A 225 1.32 -5.61 -26.35
N ASP A 226 2.49 -5.96 -25.81
CA ASP A 226 2.83 -7.28 -25.30
C ASP A 226 2.45 -7.50 -23.83
N TYR A 227 2.09 -6.44 -23.09
CA TYR A 227 1.69 -6.49 -21.68
C TYR A 227 0.64 -7.57 -21.37
N PRO A 228 -0.48 -7.69 -22.11
CA PRO A 228 -1.50 -8.70 -21.79
C PRO A 228 -0.95 -10.14 -21.84
N ALA A 229 -0.04 -10.42 -22.78
CA ALA A 229 0.57 -11.74 -22.91
C ALA A 229 1.56 -12.02 -21.79
N ALA A 230 2.39 -11.03 -21.43
CA ALA A 230 3.33 -11.13 -20.31
C ALA A 230 2.60 -11.36 -18.97
N ARG A 231 1.55 -10.56 -18.71
CA ARG A 231 0.70 -10.69 -17.52
C ARG A 231 -0.01 -12.04 -17.45
N ALA A 232 -0.58 -12.51 -18.56
CA ALA A 232 -1.24 -13.82 -18.61
C ALA A 232 -0.26 -14.97 -18.30
N GLU A 233 0.96 -14.91 -18.83
CA GLU A 233 1.99 -15.91 -18.56
C GLU A 233 2.46 -15.84 -17.09
N LEU A 234 2.64 -14.65 -16.54
CA LEU A 234 2.99 -14.46 -15.12
C LEU A 234 1.93 -15.08 -14.20
N LEU A 235 0.65 -14.76 -14.40
CA LEU A 235 -0.47 -15.32 -13.61
C LEU A 235 -0.52 -16.85 -13.74
N ARG A 236 -0.30 -17.39 -14.95
CA ARG A 236 -0.25 -18.83 -15.20
C ARG A 236 0.91 -19.50 -14.47
N LEU A 237 2.11 -18.91 -14.51
CA LEU A 237 3.27 -19.44 -13.79
C LEU A 237 3.09 -19.35 -12.29
N LEU A 238 2.54 -18.27 -11.76
CA LEU A 238 2.19 -18.16 -10.34
C LEU A 238 1.15 -19.21 -9.95
N GLY A 239 0.25 -19.58 -10.86
CA GLY A 239 -0.86 -20.50 -10.60
C GLY A 239 -1.96 -19.83 -9.78
N VAL A 240 -2.13 -18.52 -9.96
CA VAL A 240 -3.10 -17.70 -9.24
C VAL A 240 -4.21 -17.25 -10.17
N THR A 241 -5.42 -17.16 -9.63
CA THR A 241 -6.53 -16.47 -10.30
C THR A 241 -6.50 -15.02 -9.85
N PRO A 242 -6.49 -14.04 -10.78
CA PRO A 242 -6.51 -12.64 -10.40
C PRO A 242 -7.79 -12.33 -9.60
N PRO A 243 -7.71 -11.58 -8.49
CA PRO A 243 -8.90 -11.09 -7.79
C PRO A 243 -9.68 -10.11 -8.69
N THR A 244 -10.92 -9.80 -8.33
CA THR A 244 -11.61 -8.69 -9.00
C THR A 244 -10.97 -7.36 -8.63
N PRO A 245 -11.14 -6.30 -9.45
CA PRO A 245 -10.63 -4.97 -9.12
C PRO A 245 -11.06 -4.48 -7.74
N GLU A 246 -12.32 -4.69 -7.38
CA GLU A 246 -12.89 -4.25 -6.10
C GLU A 246 -12.25 -4.98 -4.92
N ASP A 247 -12.07 -6.30 -5.04
CA ASP A 247 -11.42 -7.11 -4.02
C ASP A 247 -9.95 -6.72 -3.84
N ALA A 248 -9.23 -6.47 -4.95
CA ALA A 248 -7.84 -6.04 -4.94
C ALA A 248 -7.69 -4.70 -4.22
N VAL A 249 -8.47 -3.70 -4.62
CA VAL A 249 -8.46 -2.35 -4.04
C VAL A 249 -8.88 -2.38 -2.57
N ALA A 250 -9.90 -3.17 -2.21
CA ALA A 250 -10.33 -3.28 -0.82
C ALA A 250 -9.21 -3.84 0.09
N ARG A 251 -8.50 -4.87 -0.37
CA ARG A 251 -7.39 -5.50 0.38
C ARG A 251 -6.16 -4.59 0.46
N LEU A 252 -5.84 -3.91 -0.63
CA LEU A 252 -4.75 -2.93 -0.71
C LEU A 252 -5.01 -1.77 0.26
N ARG A 253 -6.20 -1.16 0.24
CA ARG A 253 -6.60 -0.09 1.17
C ARG A 253 -6.62 -0.57 2.62
N ALA A 254 -7.09 -1.79 2.89
CA ALA A 254 -7.06 -2.36 4.24
C ALA A 254 -5.63 -2.57 4.75
N SER A 255 -4.69 -2.92 3.87
CA SER A 255 -3.27 -3.02 4.20
C SER A 255 -2.66 -1.63 4.43
N ALA A 256 -2.88 -0.69 3.52
CA ALA A 256 -2.40 0.68 3.63
C ALA A 256 -2.87 1.38 4.91
N ALA A 257 -4.13 1.19 5.31
CA ALA A 257 -4.68 1.71 6.56
C ALA A 257 -3.96 1.19 7.81
N ARG A 258 -3.30 0.03 7.73
CA ARG A 258 -2.50 -0.54 8.82
C ARG A 258 -1.05 -0.05 8.83
N THR A 259 -0.60 0.66 7.81
CA THR A 259 0.77 1.18 7.74
C THR A 259 1.07 2.03 8.97
N VAL A 260 0.15 2.93 9.34
CA VAL A 260 0.30 3.80 10.51
C VAL A 260 -0.40 3.18 11.74
N PRO A 261 0.21 3.25 12.94
CA PRO A 261 1.54 3.78 13.24
C PRO A 261 2.66 2.73 13.19
N GLY A 262 2.33 1.45 12.97
CA GLY A 262 3.25 0.35 13.30
C GLY A 262 4.30 0.00 12.24
N PHE A 263 4.07 0.37 10.99
CA PHE A 263 4.86 -0.06 9.84
C PHE A 263 5.47 1.09 9.05
N LEU A 264 5.26 2.34 9.47
CA LEU A 264 5.90 3.50 8.86
C LEU A 264 7.39 3.50 9.24
N PRO A 265 8.32 3.28 8.28
CA PRO A 265 9.72 3.10 8.60
C PRO A 265 10.40 4.41 9.00
N ILE A 266 11.51 4.27 9.72
CA ILE A 266 12.42 5.33 10.10
C ILE A 266 13.75 5.06 9.40
N ALA A 267 14.25 6.06 8.67
CA ALA A 267 15.57 6.05 8.07
C ALA A 267 16.61 6.52 9.08
N MET A 268 17.74 5.81 9.13
CA MET A 268 18.91 6.25 9.89
C MET A 268 19.89 6.96 8.95
N LEU A 269 19.97 8.29 9.03
CA LEU A 269 20.94 9.08 8.27
C LEU A 269 22.07 9.61 9.15
N ASP A 270 23.18 9.96 8.52
CA ASP A 270 24.33 10.62 9.19
C ASP A 270 23.89 11.90 9.94
N GLU A 271 22.80 12.56 9.48
CA GLU A 271 22.24 13.81 10.01
C GLU A 271 21.11 13.62 11.02
N GLY A 272 20.66 12.37 11.27
CA GLY A 272 19.59 12.05 12.21
C GLY A 272 18.56 11.05 11.67
N GLU A 273 17.47 10.88 12.43
CA GLU A 273 16.36 10.00 12.07
C GLU A 273 15.32 10.76 11.23
N ILE A 274 14.93 10.22 10.08
CA ILE A 274 13.82 10.74 9.26
C ILE A 274 12.71 9.69 9.23
N SER A 275 11.49 10.10 9.58
CA SER A 275 10.31 9.24 9.44
C SER A 275 9.76 9.34 8.02
N TYR A 276 9.43 8.20 7.44
CA TYR A 276 8.73 8.16 6.15
C TYR A 276 7.30 8.71 6.30
N THR A 277 6.69 9.13 5.20
CA THR A 277 5.27 9.48 5.09
C THR A 277 4.44 8.33 4.52
N LEU A 278 3.12 8.37 4.72
CA LEU A 278 2.23 7.40 4.08
C LEU A 278 2.18 7.68 2.58
N LEU A 279 2.35 6.64 1.76
CA LEU A 279 2.15 6.69 0.30
C LEU A 279 0.66 6.92 -0.04
#